data_AF-A0A7G3B1P5-F1
#
_entry.id   AF-A0A7G3B1P5-F1
#
_cell.length_a   1.000
_cell.length_b   1.000
_cell.length_c   1.000
_cell.angle_alpha   90.00
_cell.angle_beta   90.00
_cell.angle_gamma   90.00
#
_symmetry.space_group_name_H-M   'P 1'
#
loop_
_entity.id
_entity.type
_entity.pdbx_description
1 polymer ?
#
loop_
_entity_poly.entity_id
_entity_poly.type
_entity_poly.pdbx_seq_one_letter_code
_entity_poly.pdbx_strand_id
1 'polypeptide(L)'
;MSCLLFNILKEHCKIFRERYLTNTLAEDTFKNIIFRHLFIVPRNAYCLQSVIDLKTLDFKEYGSAVFAFKSLLNHSCSPNTVLVPMGSTIGTVTIKNIEAGGQIFGNYGPHHKILWREFRQDELQAKYNFLCQCVACVKNFPTYRELPPMGSHPQLQLTLTRELQQTKRISLKTAKKSLQKAIDYIQRYKHLYPIRQLCDAEEEIKFCYDVMARKKKRLLLIIPKILNKLKLSIKRLSLKRSNMGNMAGSYRDSGEPERESHELYSKLCQILGGTRTEDKVFNDLRKMRENEKSWKTSHSKQIDYVFKLLQQYNLFPDFAKHTEEKNDRKSEKFRQKGNFFFNSESYVEAIAEYNRSICYAVTKENISIALGNRSAAFYRMKIVLRASDWHENFGYPDRLKDKLDEREAACKIALKNAPKQEVFVPKIGMPANEMIPFLANCLKLRENEYFGRHVVTEEDIPAGTIIALEEPFCKMLLYSEEYLRCTVCLADLPHLLLPCDTCTQAMFCSEECKEKASVGFHAIECPITSAMTKIFDDNVRLSLRMVLCAFLAFPDAETMASALETINREKKNAFSFDWRQELSPEELSRQFTHWS
;
A
#
# COMPACT_ATOMS: atom_id res chain seq x y z
N MET A 1 5.26 8.66 19.67
CA MET A 1 4.21 8.18 18.68
C MET A 1 3.42 7.01 19.28
N SER A 2 4.14 5.98 19.83
CA SER A 2 3.39 4.87 20.46
C SER A 2 2.44 5.37 21.55
N CYS A 3 2.95 6.34 22.32
CA CYS A 3 2.10 6.93 23.39
C CYS A 3 0.86 7.59 22.81
N LEU A 4 0.99 8.32 21.78
CA LEU A 4 -0.17 9.00 21.17
C LEU A 4 -1.18 7.98 20.62
N LEU A 5 -0.63 6.92 19.96
CA LEU A 5 -1.56 5.91 19.42
C LEU A 5 -2.30 5.20 20.58
N PHE A 6 -1.51 4.92 21.62
CA PHE A 6 -2.17 4.28 22.78
C PHE A 6 -3.27 5.19 23.34
N ASN A 7 -2.99 6.46 23.53
CA ASN A 7 -3.99 7.41 24.06
C ASN A 7 -5.22 7.50 23.16
N ILE A 8 -5.01 7.53 21.84
CA ILE A 8 -6.15 7.68 20.91
C ILE A 8 -7.06 6.45 21.01
N LEU A 9 -6.44 5.27 21.03
CA LEU A 9 -7.28 4.06 21.11
C LEU A 9 -7.97 3.96 22.47
N LYS A 10 -7.21 4.40 23.49
CA LYS A 10 -7.78 4.30 24.85
C LYS A 10 -8.93 5.29 25.02
N GLU A 11 -8.90 6.48 24.44
CA GLU A 11 -9.88 7.53 24.79
C GLU A 11 -10.93 7.65 23.69
N HIS A 12 -10.55 7.10 22.47
CA HIS A 12 -11.47 7.55 21.40
C HIS A 12 -11.92 6.34 20.58
N CYS A 13 -11.53 5.20 21.03
CA CYS A 13 -12.01 3.96 20.35
C CYS A 13 -12.57 3.02 21.41
N LYS A 14 -13.82 3.07 21.56
CA LYS A 14 -14.48 2.30 22.64
C LYS A 14 -14.38 0.79 22.38
N ILE A 15 -14.50 0.43 21.10
CA ILE A 15 -14.48 -1.02 20.76
C ILE A 15 -13.13 -1.62 21.14
N PHE A 16 -12.08 -0.91 20.82
CA PHE A 16 -10.75 -1.48 21.12
C PHE A 16 -10.48 -1.43 22.63
N ARG A 17 -10.81 -0.31 23.29
CA ARG A 17 -10.54 -0.16 24.73
C ARG A 17 -11.25 -1.25 25.55
N GLU A 18 -12.48 -1.54 25.22
CA GLU A 18 -13.25 -2.49 26.04
C GLU A 18 -12.83 -3.94 25.75
N ARG A 19 -12.29 -4.04 24.58
CA ARG A 19 -11.96 -5.44 24.23
C ARG A 19 -10.49 -5.75 24.57
N TYR A 20 -9.58 -4.80 24.39
CA TYR A 20 -8.16 -5.24 24.38
C TYR A 20 -7.38 -4.43 25.43
N LEU A 21 -8.05 -3.40 26.04
CA LEU A 21 -7.30 -2.65 27.07
C LEU A 21 -8.04 -2.80 28.41
N THR A 22 -8.24 -4.04 28.89
CA THR A 22 -9.16 -4.29 30.03
C THR A 22 -8.37 -4.37 31.34
N ASN A 23 -7.10 -4.64 31.28
CA ASN A 23 -6.26 -4.68 32.50
C ASN A 23 -4.82 -4.28 32.16
N THR A 24 -3.94 -4.27 33.16
CA THR A 24 -2.56 -3.76 32.99
C THR A 24 -1.77 -4.66 32.03
N LEU A 25 -1.97 -5.94 32.18
CA LEU A 25 -1.26 -6.84 31.26
C LEU A 25 -1.64 -6.56 29.80
N ALA A 26 -2.90 -6.36 29.48
CA ALA A 26 -3.37 -6.08 28.10
C ALA A 26 -2.80 -4.75 27.59
N GLU A 27 -2.79 -3.80 28.46
CA GLU A 27 -2.22 -2.51 28.00
C GLU A 27 -0.72 -2.65 27.71
N ASP A 28 -0.06 -3.38 28.63
CA ASP A 28 1.39 -3.56 28.41
C ASP A 28 1.67 -4.33 27.11
N THR A 29 0.84 -5.30 26.87
CA THR A 29 1.04 -6.06 25.63
C THR A 29 0.86 -5.17 24.40
N PHE A 30 -0.19 -4.39 24.39
CA PHE A 30 -0.40 -3.51 23.22
C PHE A 30 0.77 -2.53 23.07
N LYS A 31 1.16 -1.90 24.18
CA LYS A 31 2.23 -0.87 24.10
C LYS A 31 3.54 -1.50 23.59
N ASN A 32 3.84 -2.68 24.04
CA ASN A 32 5.08 -3.32 23.57
C ASN A 32 5.00 -3.66 22.07
N ILE A 33 3.84 -4.10 21.66
CA ILE A 33 3.73 -4.53 20.25
C ILE A 33 3.73 -3.29 19.33
N ILE A 34 2.94 -2.28 19.70
CA ILE A 34 2.88 -1.10 18.81
C ILE A 34 4.26 -0.43 18.76
N PHE A 35 4.99 -0.41 19.92
CA PHE A 35 6.34 0.19 19.91
C PHE A 35 7.22 -0.54 18.90
N ARG A 36 7.19 -1.82 18.85
CA ARG A 36 8.05 -2.59 17.91
C ARG A 36 7.63 -2.35 16.46
N HIS A 37 6.34 -2.24 16.22
CA HIS A 37 5.88 -2.18 14.81
C HIS A 37 6.13 -0.77 14.22
N LEU A 38 6.29 0.16 15.13
CA LEU A 38 6.65 1.50 14.60
C LEU A 38 8.09 1.49 14.07
N PHE A 39 8.87 0.46 14.44
CA PHE A 39 10.24 0.37 13.88
C PHE A 39 10.28 -0.66 12.74
N ILE A 40 9.37 -1.61 12.76
CA ILE A 40 9.42 -2.72 11.77
C ILE A 40 8.80 -2.24 10.45
N VAL A 41 7.78 -1.45 10.56
CA VAL A 41 6.99 -1.16 9.33
C VAL A 41 7.80 -0.26 8.39
N PRO A 42 8.47 0.75 8.88
CA PRO A 42 9.20 1.61 7.93
C PRO A 42 10.30 0.84 7.18
N ARG A 43 10.71 -0.37 7.73
CA ARG A 43 11.80 -1.11 7.06
C ARG A 43 11.26 -2.25 6.21
N ASN A 44 10.01 -2.48 6.43
CA ASN A 44 9.52 -3.67 5.68
C ASN A 44 8.36 -3.29 4.76
N ALA A 45 7.78 -2.10 5.01
CA ALA A 45 6.62 -1.77 4.16
C ALA A 45 7.07 -1.40 2.74
N TYR A 46 6.24 -1.81 1.91
CA TYR A 46 6.53 -1.52 0.49
C TYR A 46 5.44 -0.59 -0.07
N CYS A 47 6.02 0.35 -0.82
CA CYS A 47 5.06 1.28 -1.46
C CYS A 47 4.50 0.68 -2.76
N LEU A 48 3.15 0.65 -2.84
CA LEU A 48 2.50 0.18 -4.08
C LEU A 48 2.35 1.32 -5.10
N GLN A 49 2.76 0.93 -6.40
CA GLN A 49 2.74 2.00 -7.43
C GLN A 49 2.19 1.44 -8.74
N SER A 50 1.58 2.40 -9.39
CA SER A 50 1.12 1.99 -10.73
C SER A 50 1.45 3.11 -11.74
N VAL A 51 1.70 2.68 -13.03
CA VAL A 51 1.99 3.63 -14.12
C VAL A 51 0.73 4.44 -14.47
N ILE A 52 0.91 5.76 -14.38
CA ILE A 52 -0.29 6.61 -14.64
C ILE A 52 -0.18 7.25 -16.02
N ASP A 53 1.07 7.35 -16.60
CA ASP A 53 1.22 7.89 -17.96
C ASP A 53 2.21 7.01 -18.75
N LEU A 54 1.52 6.48 -19.72
CA LEU A 54 2.34 5.52 -20.52
C LEU A 54 3.36 6.26 -21.38
N LYS A 55 3.12 7.62 -21.57
CA LYS A 55 4.09 8.40 -22.39
C LYS A 55 5.32 8.80 -21.58
N THR A 56 5.01 9.18 -20.35
CA THR A 56 6.15 9.70 -19.56
C THR A 56 6.67 8.63 -18.60
N LEU A 57 5.81 7.49 -18.64
CA LEU A 57 6.15 6.39 -17.69
C LEU A 57 6.22 6.91 -16.26
N ASP A 58 5.35 7.83 -15.96
CA ASP A 58 5.25 8.32 -14.57
C ASP A 58 4.44 7.34 -13.71
N PHE A 59 4.93 7.19 -12.49
CA PHE A 59 4.22 6.28 -11.56
C PHE A 59 3.56 7.10 -10.46
N LYS A 60 2.44 6.43 -10.04
CA LYS A 60 1.75 7.07 -8.89
C LYS A 60 1.63 6.04 -7.75
N GLU A 61 2.03 6.53 -6.63
CA GLU A 61 1.88 5.65 -5.44
C GLU A 61 0.43 5.68 -4.93
N TYR A 62 0.00 4.44 -4.61
CA TYR A 62 -1.41 4.48 -4.20
C TYR A 62 -1.60 3.74 -2.90
N GLY A 63 -0.60 3.02 -2.45
CA GLY A 63 -0.80 2.26 -1.20
C GLY A 63 0.55 1.82 -0.62
N SER A 64 0.45 1.34 0.64
CA SER A 64 1.60 0.70 1.32
C SER A 64 1.19 -0.68 1.85
N ALA A 65 2.18 -1.56 1.72
CA ALA A 65 1.77 -2.93 2.09
C ALA A 65 2.97 -3.68 2.66
N VAL A 66 2.64 -4.66 3.50
CA VAL A 66 3.68 -5.57 4.02
C VAL A 66 3.39 -6.99 3.52
N PHE A 67 4.54 -7.66 3.17
CA PHE A 67 4.38 -9.01 2.56
C PHE A 67 5.20 -10.03 3.36
N ALA A 68 4.65 -11.26 3.33
CA ALA A 68 5.40 -12.30 4.08
C ALA A 68 6.65 -12.74 3.31
N PHE A 69 6.50 -13.11 2.05
CA PHE A 69 7.64 -13.59 1.26
C PHE A 69 8.58 -12.44 0.88
N LYS A 70 8.00 -11.34 0.42
CA LYS A 70 8.86 -10.22 -0.03
C LYS A 70 9.75 -9.73 1.12
N SER A 71 9.32 -9.78 2.31
CA SER A 71 10.09 -9.24 3.45
C SER A 71 11.31 -10.12 3.75
N LEU A 72 11.40 -11.31 3.06
CA LEU A 72 12.55 -12.22 3.33
C LEU A 72 13.64 -12.02 2.28
N LEU A 73 13.40 -11.14 1.34
CA LEU A 73 14.42 -10.98 0.29
C LEU A 73 15.47 -9.96 0.74
N ASN A 74 16.71 -10.34 0.56
CA ASN A 74 17.78 -9.39 0.91
C ASN A 74 17.98 -8.35 -0.21
N HIS A 75 18.69 -7.30 0.23
CA HIS A 75 18.88 -6.15 -0.69
C HIS A 75 20.05 -6.42 -1.65
N SER A 76 19.93 -5.93 -2.85
CA SER A 76 21.03 -5.70 -3.81
C SER A 76 20.77 -4.38 -4.56
N CYS A 77 21.87 -3.52 -4.62
CA CYS A 77 21.74 -2.25 -5.39
C CYS A 77 21.53 -2.53 -6.88
N SER A 78 21.68 -3.81 -7.33
CA SER A 78 21.35 -4.34 -8.67
C SER A 78 20.57 -5.65 -8.53
N PRO A 79 19.34 -5.48 -8.08
CA PRO A 79 18.56 -6.69 -7.75
C PRO A 79 18.23 -7.51 -9.00
N ASN A 80 17.82 -8.84 -8.73
CA ASN A 80 17.44 -9.66 -9.90
C ASN A 80 15.92 -9.87 -9.96
N THR A 81 15.19 -9.18 -9.06
CA THR A 81 13.71 -9.27 -9.14
C THR A 81 13.11 -7.88 -8.97
N VAL A 82 11.84 -7.76 -9.42
CA VAL A 82 11.07 -6.51 -9.22
C VAL A 82 9.63 -6.90 -8.84
N LEU A 83 9.03 -6.05 -8.06
CA LEU A 83 7.62 -6.30 -7.70
C LEU A 83 6.68 -5.51 -8.61
N VAL A 84 5.63 -6.25 -9.05
CA VAL A 84 4.69 -5.61 -9.98
C VAL A 84 3.26 -5.85 -9.46
N PRO A 85 2.55 -4.67 -9.22
CA PRO A 85 1.13 -4.86 -8.83
C PRO A 85 0.31 -5.51 -9.95
N MET A 86 -0.39 -6.58 -9.59
CA MET A 86 -1.23 -7.31 -10.57
C MET A 86 -2.63 -7.50 -10.01
N GLY A 87 -3.35 -6.35 -9.83
CA GLY A 87 -4.66 -6.40 -9.15
C GLY A 87 -4.51 -6.29 -7.63
N SER A 88 -5.13 -7.36 -6.98
CA SER A 88 -5.07 -7.32 -5.50
C SER A 88 -3.81 -8.03 -4.99
N THR A 89 -2.97 -8.59 -5.95
CA THR A 89 -1.74 -9.29 -5.52
C THR A 89 -0.52 -8.58 -6.10
N ILE A 90 0.60 -8.92 -5.51
CA ILE A 90 1.86 -8.41 -6.10
C ILE A 90 2.66 -9.59 -6.68
N GLY A 91 3.09 -9.31 -7.93
CA GLY A 91 3.95 -10.33 -8.57
C GLY A 91 5.44 -10.03 -8.35
N THR A 92 6.19 -11.05 -7.87
CA THR A 92 7.67 -10.97 -7.92
C THR A 92 8.21 -11.56 -9.22
N VAL A 93 8.77 -10.58 -10.05
CA VAL A 93 9.16 -10.98 -11.42
C VAL A 93 10.69 -10.87 -11.53
N THR A 94 11.29 -11.95 -12.12
CA THR A 94 12.75 -11.88 -12.32
C THR A 94 13.09 -10.96 -13.52
N ILE A 95 14.15 -10.17 -13.29
CA ILE A 95 14.52 -9.26 -14.39
C ILE A 95 15.94 -9.59 -14.87
N LYS A 96 16.51 -10.66 -14.23
CA LYS A 96 17.78 -11.25 -14.68
C LYS A 96 17.68 -12.79 -14.61
N ASN A 97 18.59 -13.41 -15.41
CA ASN A 97 18.68 -14.88 -15.21
C ASN A 97 19.32 -15.19 -13.85
N ILE A 98 18.68 -16.22 -13.23
CA ILE A 98 19.26 -16.59 -11.90
C ILE A 98 19.63 -18.08 -11.95
N GLU A 99 20.88 -18.31 -11.64
CA GLU A 99 21.33 -19.72 -11.70
C GLU A 99 20.91 -20.47 -10.43
N ALA A 100 20.89 -21.83 -10.59
CA ALA A 100 20.59 -22.64 -9.40
C ALA A 100 21.60 -22.34 -8.28
N GLY A 101 21.05 -22.16 -7.09
CA GLY A 101 21.92 -21.82 -5.93
C GLY A 101 22.02 -20.32 -5.69
N GLY A 102 21.53 -19.56 -6.74
CA GLY A 102 21.66 -18.09 -6.59
C GLY A 102 20.59 -17.54 -5.63
N GLN A 103 20.94 -16.44 -4.97
CA GLN A 103 20.00 -15.80 -4.04
C GLN A 103 19.01 -14.90 -4.81
N ILE A 104 17.82 -14.83 -4.28
CA ILE A 104 16.82 -13.89 -4.85
C ILE A 104 16.96 -12.55 -4.11
N PHE A 105 17.16 -11.54 -4.96
CA PHE A 105 17.38 -10.24 -4.30
C PHE A 105 16.22 -9.30 -4.66
N GLY A 106 15.76 -8.55 -3.60
CA GLY A 106 14.95 -7.33 -3.83
C GLY A 106 15.79 -6.07 -3.65
N ASN A 107 15.11 -4.92 -3.73
CA ASN A 107 15.84 -3.65 -3.53
C ASN A 107 15.18 -2.84 -2.40
N TYR A 108 15.99 -2.31 -1.53
CA TYR A 108 15.47 -1.59 -0.33
C TYR A 108 15.41 -0.09 -0.64
N GLY A 109 15.49 0.23 -1.92
CA GLY A 109 15.36 1.67 -2.27
C GLY A 109 16.54 2.15 -3.10
N PRO A 110 17.82 2.09 -2.52
CA PRO A 110 18.97 2.61 -3.26
C PRO A 110 19.40 1.67 -4.40
N HIS A 111 19.26 2.20 -5.64
CA HIS A 111 19.60 1.43 -6.85
C HIS A 111 20.75 2.13 -7.61
N HIS A 112 21.61 1.29 -8.20
CA HIS A 112 22.82 1.89 -8.84
C HIS A 112 22.46 2.71 -10.07
N LYS A 113 21.20 2.51 -10.56
CA LYS A 113 20.86 3.25 -11.78
C LYS A 113 20.50 4.70 -11.42
N ILE A 114 20.31 4.95 -10.15
CA ILE A 114 19.82 6.30 -9.79
C ILE A 114 20.84 6.98 -8.89
N LEU A 115 21.48 6.18 -8.00
CA LEU A 115 22.30 6.84 -6.98
C LEU A 115 23.75 6.32 -7.08
N TRP A 116 24.65 7.25 -6.65
CA TRP A 116 26.07 6.83 -6.60
C TRP A 116 26.31 5.93 -5.38
N ARG A 117 27.36 5.14 -5.49
CA ARG A 117 27.65 4.10 -4.47
C ARG A 117 27.70 4.71 -3.08
N GLU A 118 28.37 5.86 -2.90
CA GLU A 118 28.53 6.42 -1.54
C GLU A 118 27.16 6.76 -0.93
N PHE A 119 26.27 7.20 -1.76
CA PHE A 119 24.94 7.57 -1.23
C PHE A 119 24.11 6.30 -0.93
N ARG A 120 24.34 5.33 -1.86
CA ARG A 120 23.60 4.07 -1.56
C ARG A 120 24.05 3.48 -0.22
N GLN A 121 25.36 3.45 0.07
CA GLN A 121 25.88 2.89 1.33
C GLN A 121 25.40 3.71 2.54
N ASP A 122 25.42 5.06 2.36
CA ASP A 122 24.98 5.93 3.47
C ASP A 122 23.51 5.67 3.83
N GLU A 123 22.65 5.53 2.76
CA GLU A 123 21.21 5.35 3.05
C GLU A 123 20.95 3.99 3.70
N LEU A 124 21.62 2.98 3.20
CA LEU A 124 21.36 1.64 3.76
C LEU A 124 21.92 1.56 5.18
N GLN A 125 23.07 2.17 5.41
CA GLN A 125 23.63 2.16 6.78
C GLN A 125 22.72 2.94 7.75
N ALA A 126 22.26 4.06 7.29
CA ALA A 126 21.41 4.89 8.16
C ALA A 126 20.08 4.21 8.46
N LYS A 127 19.52 3.58 7.46
CA LYS A 127 18.14 3.07 7.66
C LYS A 127 18.16 1.61 8.11
N TYR A 128 19.17 0.80 7.67
CA TYR A 128 19.05 -0.66 7.90
C TYR A 128 20.29 -1.15 8.67
N ASN A 129 21.24 -0.22 8.92
CA ASN A 129 22.43 -0.46 9.73
C ASN A 129 23.30 -1.59 9.17
N PHE A 130 23.49 -1.61 7.82
CA PHE A 130 24.52 -2.53 7.26
C PHE A 130 25.19 -1.87 6.05
N LEU A 131 26.39 -2.42 5.76
CA LEU A 131 27.06 -2.01 4.51
C LEU A 131 26.82 -3.05 3.41
N CYS A 132 26.34 -2.49 2.24
CA CYS A 132 25.98 -3.43 1.16
C CYS A 132 27.23 -3.95 0.44
N GLN A 133 27.16 -5.29 0.23
CA GLN A 133 28.32 -5.89 -0.48
C GLN A 133 27.85 -6.54 -1.78
N CYS A 134 26.80 -6.03 -2.30
CA CYS A 134 26.31 -6.62 -3.57
C CYS A 134 27.28 -6.28 -4.72
N VAL A 135 27.05 -7.01 -5.86
CA VAL A 135 28.01 -6.89 -6.99
C VAL A 135 28.12 -5.42 -7.42
N ALA A 136 27.00 -4.68 -7.38
CA ALA A 136 27.05 -3.28 -7.83
C ALA A 136 27.93 -2.44 -6.89
N CYS A 137 27.89 -2.72 -5.60
CA CYS A 137 28.68 -1.91 -4.65
C CYS A 137 30.16 -2.34 -4.68
N VAL A 138 30.38 -3.66 -4.83
CA VAL A 138 31.79 -4.13 -4.85
C VAL A 138 32.49 -3.66 -6.12
N LYS A 139 31.74 -3.66 -7.19
CA LYS A 139 32.40 -3.27 -8.47
C LYS A 139 32.17 -1.79 -8.77
N ASN A 140 31.51 -1.08 -7.86
CA ASN A 140 31.23 0.37 -7.99
C ASN A 140 30.54 0.70 -9.32
N PHE A 141 29.41 -0.02 -9.50
CA PHE A 141 28.66 0.27 -10.74
C PHE A 141 28.30 1.75 -10.82
N PRO A 142 28.32 2.40 -12.07
CA PRO A 142 27.94 3.81 -12.25
C PRO A 142 26.41 3.98 -12.27
N THR A 143 25.99 5.26 -12.22
CA THR A 143 24.55 5.55 -12.45
C THR A 143 24.20 5.38 -13.93
N TYR A 144 22.85 5.31 -14.10
CA TYR A 144 22.39 5.04 -15.48
C TYR A 144 23.02 6.04 -16.46
N ARG A 145 23.17 7.32 -16.12
CA ARG A 145 23.68 8.37 -17.04
C ARG A 145 25.15 8.13 -17.39
N GLU A 146 25.84 7.36 -16.53
CA GLU A 146 27.30 7.20 -16.76
C GLU A 146 27.61 5.80 -17.28
N LEU A 147 26.57 5.02 -17.48
CA LEU A 147 26.83 3.66 -17.96
C LEU A 147 27.36 3.68 -19.41
N PRO A 148 28.42 2.74 -19.63
CA PRO A 148 28.96 2.74 -20.99
C PRO A 148 27.86 2.45 -22.04
N PRO A 149 27.85 3.50 -23.02
CA PRO A 149 26.89 3.27 -24.11
C PRO A 149 27.23 2.00 -24.91
N MET A 150 26.55 1.59 -25.63
CA MET A 150 26.64 0.41 -26.54
C MET A 150 28.05 0.28 -27.12
N GLY A 151 28.97 -0.62 -26.74
CA GLY A 151 29.99 -1.04 -27.72
C GLY A 151 29.37 -1.46 -29.07
N SER A 152 30.00 -1.95 -30.38
CA SER A 152 29.59 -2.54 -31.67
C SER A 152 28.46 -3.55 -31.50
N HIS A 153 27.55 -3.62 -30.50
CA HIS A 153 26.56 -4.70 -30.39
C HIS A 153 25.17 -4.16 -30.74
N PRO A 154 24.14 -5.12 -31.16
CA PRO A 154 22.84 -4.79 -31.76
C PRO A 154 21.93 -4.05 -30.77
N GLN A 155 21.25 -2.93 -31.25
CA GLN A 155 20.31 -2.05 -30.53
C GLN A 155 19.05 -2.82 -30.13
N LEU A 156 18.80 -2.82 -28.75
CA LEU A 156 17.46 -3.30 -28.34
C LEU A 156 16.40 -2.23 -28.65
N GLN A 157 15.67 -2.45 -29.70
CA GLN A 157 14.59 -1.47 -29.99
C GLN A 157 13.42 -1.66 -29.01
N LEU A 158 13.33 -0.90 -27.93
CA LEU A 158 12.24 -1.04 -26.94
C LEU A 158 10.89 -0.73 -27.59
N THR A 159 10.25 -1.52 -28.23
CA THR A 159 9.02 -1.54 -29.04
C THR A 159 7.86 -0.91 -28.26
N LEU A 160 7.77 -0.92 -26.92
CA LEU A 160 6.63 -0.33 -26.18
C LEU A 160 6.84 1.17 -25.97
N THR A 161 8.07 1.63 -25.76
CA THR A 161 8.38 3.07 -25.60
C THR A 161 8.13 3.82 -26.91
N ARG A 162 8.36 3.16 -28.04
CA ARG A 162 8.19 3.84 -29.35
C ARG A 162 6.72 3.83 -29.78
N GLU A 163 6.03 2.64 -29.63
CA GLU A 163 4.58 2.59 -29.98
C GLU A 163 3.76 3.43 -29.00
N LEU A 164 4.13 3.52 -27.67
CA LEU A 164 3.47 4.45 -26.72
C LEU A 164 3.58 5.90 -27.20
N GLN A 165 4.67 6.25 -27.86
CA GLN A 165 4.84 7.63 -28.35
C GLN A 165 3.95 7.91 -29.56
N GLN A 166 3.44 6.76 -30.18
CA GLN A 166 2.74 6.99 -31.48
C GLN A 166 1.24 6.75 -31.31
N THR A 167 0.68 5.81 -30.45
CA THR A 167 -0.74 5.39 -30.60
C THR A 167 -1.47 5.59 -29.27
N LYS A 168 -0.76 6.17 -28.12
CA LYS A 168 -1.36 6.43 -26.79
C LYS A 168 -2.16 5.23 -26.30
N ARG A 169 -2.12 3.97 -27.04
CA ARG A 169 -2.81 2.74 -26.61
C ARG A 169 -1.86 1.55 -26.79
N ILE A 170 -1.69 0.76 -25.60
CA ILE A 170 -0.80 -0.42 -25.76
C ILE A 170 -1.67 -1.69 -25.67
N SER A 171 -1.63 -2.46 -26.88
CA SER A 171 -2.39 -3.73 -26.84
C SER A 171 -1.62 -4.81 -26.07
N LEU A 172 -2.37 -5.74 -25.41
CA LEU A 172 -1.75 -6.89 -24.71
C LEU A 172 -0.78 -7.62 -25.64
N LYS A 173 -1.13 -7.72 -26.88
CA LYS A 173 -0.25 -8.40 -27.84
C LYS A 173 1.11 -7.67 -27.96
N THR A 174 1.04 -6.42 -27.99
CA THR A 174 2.28 -5.65 -28.13
C THR A 174 3.12 -5.79 -26.85
N ALA A 175 2.44 -5.68 -25.69
CA ALA A 175 3.19 -5.85 -24.43
C ALA A 175 3.87 -7.22 -24.35
N LYS A 176 3.20 -8.29 -24.77
CA LYS A 176 3.79 -9.65 -24.75
C LYS A 176 4.99 -9.76 -25.70
N LYS A 177 4.79 -9.21 -26.87
CA LYS A 177 5.92 -9.26 -27.84
C LYS A 177 7.13 -8.50 -27.31
N SER A 178 6.87 -7.34 -26.74
CA SER A 178 8.00 -6.55 -26.19
C SER A 178 8.66 -7.29 -25.02
N LEU A 179 7.83 -7.85 -24.19
CA LEU A 179 8.40 -8.63 -23.07
C LEU A 179 9.34 -9.72 -23.57
N GLN A 180 8.91 -10.47 -24.59
CA GLN A 180 9.76 -11.55 -25.11
C GLN A 180 11.06 -11.00 -25.72
N LYS A 181 11.01 -9.92 -26.38
CA LYS A 181 12.23 -9.32 -26.94
C LYS A 181 13.22 -8.94 -25.83
N ALA A 182 12.64 -8.32 -24.78
CA ALA A 182 13.54 -7.94 -23.66
C ALA A 182 14.18 -9.19 -23.03
N ILE A 183 13.37 -10.23 -22.87
CA ILE A 183 13.90 -11.47 -22.26
C ILE A 183 15.00 -12.07 -23.14
N ASP A 184 14.74 -12.12 -24.45
CA ASP A 184 15.76 -12.68 -25.37
C ASP A 184 17.05 -11.88 -25.34
N TYR A 185 16.83 -10.58 -25.26
CA TYR A 185 18.04 -9.73 -25.23
C TYR A 185 18.87 -9.99 -23.96
N ILE A 186 18.20 -10.09 -22.83
CA ILE A 186 18.93 -10.32 -21.55
C ILE A 186 19.62 -11.68 -21.61
N GLN A 187 18.98 -12.61 -22.17
CA GLN A 187 19.58 -13.97 -22.24
C GLN A 187 20.85 -13.96 -23.12
N ARG A 188 20.84 -13.24 -24.10
CA ARG A 188 21.96 -13.29 -25.07
C ARG A 188 23.15 -12.44 -24.56
N TYR A 189 22.85 -11.36 -23.82
CA TYR A 189 23.96 -10.41 -23.61
C TYR A 189 24.20 -10.22 -22.12
N LYS A 190 23.76 -11.13 -21.29
CA LYS A 190 23.82 -10.96 -19.81
C LYS A 190 25.28 -10.80 -19.36
N HIS A 191 26.32 -11.30 -20.02
CA HIS A 191 27.74 -11.22 -19.59
C HIS A 191 28.29 -9.80 -19.73
N LEU A 192 27.49 -8.94 -20.39
CA LEU A 192 27.99 -7.57 -20.64
C LEU A 192 27.46 -6.62 -19.56
N TYR A 193 26.68 -7.10 -18.63
CA TYR A 193 26.10 -6.20 -17.62
C TYR A 193 27.23 -5.59 -16.77
N PRO A 194 27.24 -4.26 -16.35
CA PRO A 194 26.06 -3.39 -16.53
C PRO A 194 26.21 -2.46 -17.74
N ILE A 195 25.34 -2.61 -18.78
CA ILE A 195 25.29 -1.60 -19.87
C ILE A 195 23.86 -1.05 -19.95
N ARG A 196 23.81 0.14 -20.60
CA ARG A 196 22.51 0.86 -20.63
C ARG A 196 21.41 -0.02 -21.24
N GLN A 197 21.67 -0.85 -22.16
CA GLN A 197 20.62 -1.62 -22.88
C GLN A 197 20.06 -2.74 -21.99
N LEU A 198 20.97 -3.30 -21.26
CA LEU A 198 20.43 -4.37 -20.39
C LEU A 198 19.58 -3.75 -19.27
N CYS A 199 20.04 -2.52 -18.85
CA CYS A 199 19.18 -1.84 -17.84
C CYS A 199 17.83 -1.47 -18.44
N ASP A 200 17.84 -1.04 -19.71
CA ASP A 200 16.57 -0.72 -20.37
C ASP A 200 15.70 -1.99 -20.51
N ALA A 201 16.34 -3.08 -20.85
CA ALA A 201 15.57 -4.33 -21.02
C ALA A 201 14.93 -4.74 -19.69
N GLU A 202 15.68 -4.60 -18.50
CA GLU A 202 15.09 -4.94 -17.18
C GLU A 202 13.86 -4.06 -16.90
N GLU A 203 13.95 -2.75 -17.24
CA GLU A 203 12.80 -1.85 -17.01
C GLU A 203 11.63 -2.18 -17.95
N GLU A 204 12.00 -2.61 -19.14
CA GLU A 204 10.92 -2.95 -20.10
C GLU A 204 10.12 -4.15 -19.59
N ILE A 205 10.76 -5.15 -18.95
CA ILE A 205 10.00 -6.29 -18.39
C ILE A 205 9.00 -5.78 -17.35
N LYS A 206 9.45 -4.94 -16.42
CA LYS A 206 8.53 -4.39 -15.40
C LYS A 206 7.34 -3.67 -16.04
N PHE A 207 7.64 -2.90 -17.03
CA PHE A 207 6.57 -2.12 -17.68
C PHE A 207 5.58 -3.04 -18.40
N CYS A 208 6.07 -4.03 -19.06
CA CYS A 208 5.17 -4.93 -19.81
C CYS A 208 4.20 -5.63 -18.84
N TYR A 209 4.70 -6.06 -17.69
CA TYR A 209 3.77 -6.73 -16.75
C TYR A 209 2.78 -5.72 -16.16
N ASP A 210 3.30 -4.52 -15.81
CA ASP A 210 2.37 -3.50 -15.28
C ASP A 210 1.23 -3.21 -16.26
N VAL A 211 1.58 -3.11 -17.60
CA VAL A 211 0.55 -2.81 -18.62
C VAL A 211 -0.40 -4.02 -18.76
N MET A 212 0.21 -5.21 -18.77
CA MET A 212 -0.64 -6.40 -18.97
C MET A 212 -1.58 -6.59 -17.77
N ALA A 213 -1.08 -6.17 -16.55
CA ALA A 213 -1.88 -6.38 -15.34
C ALA A 213 -2.99 -5.33 -15.23
N ARG A 214 -2.93 -4.14 -15.87
CA ARG A 214 -3.88 -3.01 -15.79
C ARG A 214 -5.07 -3.24 -16.72
N LYS A 215 -4.89 -4.14 -17.76
CA LYS A 215 -6.01 -4.14 -18.74
C LYS A 215 -7.14 -5.02 -18.22
N LYS A 216 -7.35 -4.89 -16.95
CA LYS A 216 -8.68 -5.28 -16.41
C LYS A 216 -9.44 -4.05 -15.91
N LYS A 217 -9.84 -3.14 -16.94
CA LYS A 217 -10.93 -2.33 -16.34
C LYS A 217 -11.57 -1.45 -17.42
N ARG A 218 -11.44 -1.94 -18.70
CA ARG A 218 -12.27 -1.13 -19.62
C ARG A 218 -13.40 -2.00 -20.19
N LEU A 219 -13.82 -3.16 -19.36
CA LEU A 219 -14.96 -3.94 -19.89
C LEU A 219 -15.32 -5.05 -18.91
N LEU A 220 -15.01 -4.94 -17.57
CA LEU A 220 -15.65 -6.10 -16.89
C LEU A 220 -17.00 -5.66 -16.32
N LEU A 221 -17.87 -5.25 -17.17
CA LEU A 221 -19.33 -5.54 -17.07
C LEU A 221 -19.64 -6.97 -17.53
N ILE A 222 -19.19 -8.03 -16.81
CA ILE A 222 -20.03 -9.26 -16.79
C ILE A 222 -19.71 -10.03 -15.50
N ILE A 223 -20.24 -9.54 -14.34
CA ILE A 223 -20.82 -10.72 -13.65
C ILE A 223 -21.96 -10.22 -12.76
N PRO A 224 -23.26 -10.23 -13.30
CA PRO A 224 -24.21 -10.68 -12.26
C PRO A 224 -24.86 -12.01 -12.61
N LYS A 225 -24.13 -13.07 -13.31
CA LYS A 225 -24.94 -14.30 -13.48
C LYS A 225 -24.17 -15.50 -12.96
N ILE A 226 -23.08 -15.31 -12.11
CA ILE A 226 -22.52 -16.52 -11.45
C ILE A 226 -22.43 -16.25 -9.94
N LEU A 227 -23.19 -15.24 -9.44
CA LEU A 227 -23.23 -15.08 -7.98
C LEU A 227 -24.67 -15.25 -7.48
N ASN A 228 -25.59 -15.89 -8.40
CA ASN A 228 -26.91 -16.30 -7.89
C ASN A 228 -27.01 -17.83 -7.81
N LYS A 229 -25.75 -18.55 -7.90
CA LYS A 229 -25.82 -19.99 -7.56
C LYS A 229 -24.83 -20.32 -6.44
N LEU A 230 -24.48 -19.26 -5.63
CA LEU A 230 -23.83 -19.76 -4.39
C LEU A 230 -24.17 -18.83 -3.24
N LYS A 231 -25.47 -18.56 -2.90
CA LYS A 231 -26.00 -18.30 -1.54
C LYS A 231 -25.41 -19.27 -0.52
N LEU A 232 -24.19 -18.96 -0.04
CA LEU A 232 -24.00 -19.26 1.41
C LEU A 232 -22.81 -18.47 1.94
N SER A 233 -23.14 -17.27 2.67
CA SER A 233 -22.86 -16.83 4.05
C SER A 233 -21.72 -15.79 4.06
N ILE A 234 -22.12 -14.50 4.25
CA ILE A 234 -21.82 -13.56 5.35
C ILE A 234 -21.29 -12.26 4.72
N LYS A 235 -22.13 -11.13 4.90
CA LYS A 235 -22.20 -9.92 5.75
C LYS A 235 -20.94 -9.06 5.58
N ARG A 236 -21.15 -7.88 5.01
CA ARG A 236 -21.28 -6.42 5.05
C ARG A 236 -19.95 -5.75 5.41
N LEU A 237 -19.62 -4.82 4.69
CA LEU A 237 -19.80 -3.37 4.60
C LEU A 237 -18.41 -2.67 4.50
N SER A 238 -17.86 -1.89 3.70
CA SER A 238 -17.99 -0.47 4.06
C SER A 238 -17.38 0.38 2.96
N LEU A 239 -18.02 1.52 2.62
CA LEU A 239 -18.21 2.96 2.40
C LEU A 239 -16.90 3.65 2.03
N LYS A 240 -16.11 4.47 1.13
CA LYS A 240 -15.56 5.80 1.47
C LYS A 240 -15.29 6.59 0.19
N ARG A 241 -15.41 7.91 0.19
CA ARG A 241 -14.44 8.97 0.50
C ARG A 241 -14.57 10.10 -0.53
N SER A 242 -13.70 11.14 -0.29
CA SER A 242 -12.90 12.35 -0.13
C SER A 242 -12.75 13.08 -1.49
N ASN A 243 -12.00 14.44 -1.70
CA ASN A 243 -10.65 14.80 -2.17
C ASN A 243 -10.16 16.07 -1.47
N MET A 244 -8.27 16.34 -1.80
CA MET A 244 -7.11 16.67 -2.64
C MET A 244 -6.05 17.34 -1.78
N GLY A 245 -4.54 17.49 -2.53
CA GLY A 245 -3.56 17.92 -3.54
C GLY A 245 -2.25 18.36 -2.87
N ASN A 246 -0.77 18.50 -3.82
CA ASN A 246 0.41 18.46 -4.70
C ASN A 246 1.57 19.22 -4.06
N MET A 247 3.13 18.85 -4.52
CA MET A 247 4.22 19.58 -5.22
C MET A 247 5.52 18.79 -5.08
N ALA A 248 6.47 18.71 -6.19
CA ALA A 248 7.92 18.56 -6.50
C ALA A 248 8.60 19.94 -6.48
N GLY A 249 9.87 20.19 -5.91
CA GLY A 249 11.28 20.58 -6.13
C GLY A 249 11.74 21.58 -5.06
N SER A 250 12.91 21.31 -4.28
CA SER A 250 14.20 22.01 -4.09
C SER A 250 15.00 21.30 -2.98
N TYR A 251 16.14 20.61 -3.40
CA TYR A 251 17.51 20.34 -2.91
C TYR A 251 18.04 21.52 -2.07
N ARG A 252 17.94 21.21 -0.72
CA ARG A 252 18.90 21.80 0.24
C ARG A 252 19.44 20.72 1.17
N ASP A 253 20.78 20.30 0.96
CA ASP A 253 21.97 20.11 1.81
C ASP A 253 21.64 20.31 3.29
N SER A 254 21.65 19.20 4.09
CA SER A 254 22.55 19.13 5.28
C SER A 254 21.93 18.19 6.33
N GLY A 255 22.42 16.88 6.52
CA GLY A 255 23.07 16.40 7.76
C GLY A 255 22.05 15.85 8.77
N GLU A 256 21.76 14.47 8.83
CA GLU A 256 22.04 13.51 9.93
C GLU A 256 20.76 13.22 10.71
N PRO A 257 20.24 11.94 10.99
CA PRO A 257 19.31 11.11 11.76
C PRO A 257 19.04 11.69 13.16
N GLU A 258 19.36 13.06 13.40
CA GLU A 258 18.94 13.84 14.58
C GLU A 258 17.86 14.87 14.20
N ARG A 259 17.28 14.82 12.99
CA ARG A 259 16.33 15.79 12.41
C ARG A 259 14.92 15.17 12.39
N GLU A 260 14.80 13.85 12.61
CA GLU A 260 13.45 13.24 12.64
C GLU A 260 12.88 13.27 14.06
N SER A 261 13.72 13.36 15.11
CA SER A 261 13.37 13.65 16.52
C SER A 261 13.16 15.15 16.76
N HIS A 262 13.72 16.03 15.87
CA HIS A 262 13.58 17.49 15.95
C HIS A 262 12.36 17.97 15.16
N GLU A 263 11.93 17.22 14.09
CA GLU A 263 10.74 17.56 13.29
C GLU A 263 9.46 17.11 14.01
N LEU A 264 9.51 15.85 14.64
CA LEU A 264 8.45 15.42 15.56
C LEU A 264 8.41 16.29 16.82
N TYR A 265 9.63 16.71 17.33
CA TYR A 265 9.85 17.68 18.43
C TYR A 265 9.43 19.08 17.99
N SER A 266 9.71 19.55 16.80
CA SER A 266 9.31 20.85 16.23
C SER A 266 7.80 20.87 15.93
N LYS A 267 7.19 19.68 15.53
CA LYS A 267 5.74 19.55 15.29
C LYS A 267 4.99 19.46 16.62
N LEU A 268 5.64 18.75 17.59
CA LEU A 268 5.13 18.73 18.99
C LEU A 268 5.28 20.11 19.62
N CYS A 269 6.31 20.92 19.17
CA CYS A 269 6.66 22.29 19.58
C CYS A 269 5.70 23.30 18.95
N GLN A 270 5.10 23.08 17.83
CA GLN A 270 4.07 23.91 17.15
C GLN A 270 2.68 23.64 17.75
N ILE A 271 2.55 22.37 18.32
CA ILE A 271 1.29 21.93 18.96
C ILE A 271 1.27 22.38 20.42
N LEU A 272 2.43 22.71 21.12
CA LEU A 272 2.57 22.97 22.57
C LEU A 272 2.67 24.47 22.83
N GLY A 273 2.36 25.42 21.93
CA GLY A 273 2.05 26.86 22.09
C GLY A 273 2.84 27.49 23.24
N GLY A 274 4.28 27.44 23.27
CA GLY A 274 5.13 28.42 23.99
C GLY A 274 6.39 27.73 24.53
N THR A 275 7.62 28.36 24.56
CA THR A 275 9.05 28.10 24.75
C THR A 275 9.34 27.68 26.20
N ARG A 276 8.32 27.84 27.29
CA ARG A 276 8.65 27.56 28.71
C ARG A 276 8.19 26.16 29.11
N THR A 277 7.25 25.46 28.49
CA THR A 277 6.78 24.07 28.68
C THR A 277 7.64 23.09 27.87
N GLU A 278 8.48 23.66 26.94
CA GLU A 278 9.36 22.89 26.03
C GLU A 278 10.67 22.54 26.75
N ASP A 279 11.24 23.48 27.50
CA ASP A 279 12.54 23.26 28.18
C ASP A 279 12.34 22.36 29.41
N LYS A 280 11.06 22.45 29.91
CA LYS A 280 10.78 21.61 31.10
C LYS A 280 10.53 20.15 30.69
N VAL A 281 9.74 19.91 29.57
CA VAL A 281 9.51 18.53 29.09
C VAL A 281 10.84 17.91 28.63
N PHE A 282 11.62 18.75 27.92
CA PHE A 282 12.92 18.26 27.44
C PHE A 282 13.83 17.91 28.63
N ASN A 283 13.89 18.78 29.60
CA ASN A 283 14.75 18.52 30.77
C ASN A 283 14.25 17.29 31.54
N ASP A 284 12.90 17.12 31.64
CA ASP A 284 12.35 15.92 32.32
C ASP A 284 12.64 14.64 31.53
N LEU A 285 12.58 14.76 30.17
CA LEU A 285 12.92 13.56 29.36
C LEU A 285 14.42 13.24 29.49
N ARG A 286 15.24 14.40 29.50
CA ARG A 286 16.70 14.20 29.65
C ARG A 286 17.01 13.60 31.02
N LYS A 287 16.40 14.17 32.11
CA LYS A 287 16.59 13.58 33.46
C LYS A 287 16.20 12.10 33.48
N MET A 288 15.23 11.76 32.72
CA MET A 288 14.86 10.35 32.55
C MET A 288 16.01 9.52 31.96
N ARG A 289 16.56 10.05 30.90
CA ARG A 289 17.63 9.27 30.25
C ARG A 289 18.82 9.09 31.21
N GLU A 290 18.84 10.01 32.20
CA GLU A 290 20.10 10.06 32.99
C GLU A 290 19.88 9.44 34.37
N ASN A 291 18.56 9.27 35.05
CA ASN A 291 18.41 9.09 36.50
C ASN A 291 17.56 7.85 36.79
N GLU A 292 17.00 7.05 35.73
CA GLU A 292 16.10 5.97 36.20
C GLU A 292 16.37 4.70 35.39
N LYS A 293 17.13 3.71 35.94
CA LYS A 293 17.51 2.42 35.31
C LYS A 293 16.28 1.52 35.14
N SER A 294 15.06 1.72 35.84
CA SER A 294 13.87 0.85 35.88
C SER A 294 12.98 1.07 34.64
N TRP A 295 12.96 2.27 33.90
CA TRP A 295 12.10 2.48 32.69
C TRP A 295 12.72 1.78 31.47
N LYS A 296 14.16 1.34 31.51
CA LYS A 296 14.75 0.59 30.37
C LYS A 296 14.37 -0.88 30.42
N THR A 297 13.53 -1.16 31.49
CA THR A 297 13.32 -2.61 31.71
C THR A 297 12.26 -3.15 30.75
N SER A 298 11.32 -2.04 30.20
CA SER A 298 10.36 -2.53 29.17
C SER A 298 9.80 -1.34 28.38
N HIS A 299 9.56 -1.65 27.09
CA HIS A 299 8.98 -0.61 26.21
C HIS A 299 7.69 -0.03 26.80
N SER A 300 6.90 -0.78 27.45
CA SER A 300 5.63 -0.31 28.05
C SER A 300 5.87 0.76 29.12
N LYS A 301 6.84 0.56 29.98
CA LYS A 301 7.11 1.57 31.04
C LYS A 301 7.60 2.89 30.42
N GLN A 302 8.35 2.72 29.28
CA GLN A 302 8.75 3.97 28.59
C GLN A 302 7.54 4.74 28.09
N ILE A 303 6.62 4.04 27.58
CA ILE A 303 5.41 4.71 27.04
C ILE A 303 4.59 5.29 28.20
N ASP A 304 4.42 4.62 29.35
CA ASP A 304 3.64 5.14 30.49
C ASP A 304 4.25 6.45 31.00
N TYR A 305 5.45 6.43 31.02
CA TYR A 305 6.10 7.66 31.53
C TYR A 305 5.82 8.85 30.63
N VAL A 306 6.18 8.58 29.28
CA VAL A 306 5.90 9.70 28.34
C VAL A 306 4.43 10.10 28.43
N PHE A 307 3.59 9.15 28.53
CA PHE A 307 2.15 9.45 28.66
C PHE A 307 1.90 10.37 29.85
N LYS A 308 2.42 10.13 31.06
CA LYS A 308 2.20 10.96 32.27
C LYS A 308 2.76 12.37 32.08
N LEU A 309 3.87 12.39 31.38
CA LEU A 309 4.47 13.72 31.12
C LEU A 309 3.57 14.57 30.21
N LEU A 310 3.12 13.89 29.14
CA LEU A 310 2.26 14.67 28.22
C LEU A 310 0.97 15.10 28.93
N GLN A 311 0.51 14.28 29.83
CA GLN A 311 -0.71 14.64 30.57
C GLN A 311 -0.40 15.81 31.54
N GLN A 312 0.68 15.70 32.24
CA GLN A 312 1.07 16.73 33.22
C GLN A 312 1.20 18.11 32.55
N TYR A 313 1.60 18.06 31.28
CA TYR A 313 1.84 19.39 30.68
C TYR A 313 0.77 19.69 29.64
N ASN A 314 -0.31 18.84 29.58
CA ASN A 314 -1.43 19.03 28.64
C ASN A 314 -0.95 19.16 27.18
N LEU A 315 -0.20 18.15 26.79
CA LEU A 315 0.46 18.25 25.46
C LEU A 315 -0.18 17.25 24.50
N PHE A 316 -1.28 16.56 24.91
CA PHE A 316 -1.93 15.68 23.92
C PHE A 316 -2.69 16.51 22.89
N PRO A 317 -2.55 16.05 21.57
CA PRO A 317 -3.31 16.79 20.54
C PRO A 317 -4.83 16.70 20.78
N ASP A 318 -5.40 17.93 20.48
CA ASP A 318 -6.88 17.91 20.58
C ASP A 318 -7.48 17.02 19.48
N PHE A 319 -7.72 15.79 19.88
CA PHE A 319 -8.19 14.79 18.90
C PHE A 319 -9.55 15.20 18.33
N ALA A 320 -10.39 15.81 19.10
CA ALA A 320 -11.74 16.20 18.65
C ALA A 320 -11.67 17.22 17.50
N LYS A 321 -10.61 18.01 17.50
CA LYS A 321 -10.48 19.02 16.42
C LYS A 321 -10.17 18.36 15.07
N HIS A 322 -9.68 17.21 15.17
CA HIS A 322 -9.24 16.59 13.90
C HIS A 322 -10.24 15.50 13.46
N THR A 323 -11.29 15.31 14.26
CA THR A 323 -12.30 14.31 13.86
C THR A 323 -13.36 14.98 12.96
N GLU A 324 -13.68 14.12 11.95
CA GLU A 324 -14.69 14.65 11.01
C GLU A 324 -15.95 13.79 11.06
N GLU A 325 -17.09 14.61 10.81
CA GLU A 325 -18.37 13.85 10.73
C GLU A 325 -19.06 14.14 9.39
N LYS A 326 -19.83 13.17 9.12
CA LYS A 326 -20.58 13.41 7.85
C LYS A 326 -21.48 14.64 8.00
N ASN A 327 -21.55 15.38 6.85
CA ASN A 327 -22.23 16.69 6.89
C ASN A 327 -22.67 17.09 5.48
N ASP A 328 -24.02 17.27 5.31
CA ASP A 328 -24.55 17.53 3.95
C ASP A 328 -24.05 18.88 3.42
N ARG A 329 -23.86 19.82 4.33
CA ARG A 329 -23.33 21.10 3.83
C ARG A 329 -21.93 20.92 3.22
N LYS A 330 -21.06 20.20 3.94
CA LYS A 330 -19.73 19.94 3.36
C LYS A 330 -19.82 19.07 2.10
N SER A 331 -20.73 18.07 2.20
CA SER A 331 -20.95 17.24 1.00
C SER A 331 -21.27 18.12 -0.23
N GLU A 332 -22.13 19.10 -0.05
CA GLU A 332 -22.51 19.97 -1.18
C GLU A 332 -21.31 20.81 -1.65
N LYS A 333 -20.54 21.25 -0.69
CA LYS A 333 -19.34 22.01 -1.08
C LYS A 333 -18.41 21.17 -1.96
N PHE A 334 -18.16 19.97 -1.55
CA PHE A 334 -17.29 19.10 -2.36
C PHE A 334 -17.91 18.82 -3.74
N ARG A 335 -19.23 18.66 -3.69
CA ARG A 335 -19.88 18.44 -5.00
C ARG A 335 -19.70 19.66 -5.91
N GLN A 336 -19.84 20.86 -5.36
CA GLN A 336 -19.65 22.07 -6.17
C GLN A 336 -18.21 22.15 -6.69
N LYS A 337 -17.28 21.78 -5.80
CA LYS A 337 -15.90 21.69 -6.29
C LYS A 337 -15.76 20.69 -7.44
N GLY A 338 -16.44 19.55 -7.25
CA GLY A 338 -16.44 18.59 -8.38
C GLY A 338 -17.01 19.21 -9.66
N ASN A 339 -18.09 19.99 -9.56
CA ASN A 339 -18.67 20.64 -10.77
C ASN A 339 -17.67 21.61 -11.40
N PHE A 340 -16.99 22.31 -10.49
CA PHE A 340 -15.95 23.21 -11.03
C PHE A 340 -14.95 22.43 -11.90
N PHE A 341 -14.40 21.29 -11.41
CA PHE A 341 -13.44 20.50 -12.20
C PHE A 341 -14.10 19.90 -13.43
N PHE A 342 -15.32 19.51 -13.26
CA PHE A 342 -16.04 18.93 -14.42
C PHE A 342 -16.14 19.96 -15.55
N ASN A 343 -16.47 21.20 -15.21
CA ASN A 343 -16.64 22.23 -16.25
C ASN A 343 -15.29 22.59 -16.89
N SER A 344 -14.24 22.31 -16.13
CA SER A 344 -12.90 22.56 -16.70
C SER A 344 -12.38 21.31 -17.43
N GLU A 345 -13.20 20.27 -17.56
CA GLU A 345 -12.88 19.01 -18.28
C GLU A 345 -11.74 18.25 -17.57
N SER A 346 -11.51 18.62 -16.29
CA SER A 346 -10.64 17.79 -15.44
C SER A 346 -11.45 16.70 -14.72
N TYR A 347 -11.69 15.60 -15.37
CA TYR A 347 -12.74 14.66 -14.93
C TYR A 347 -12.22 13.76 -13.80
N VAL A 348 -10.91 13.40 -13.77
CA VAL A 348 -10.40 12.55 -12.66
C VAL A 348 -10.52 13.31 -11.34
N GLU A 349 -10.17 14.58 -11.39
CA GLU A 349 -10.32 15.38 -10.15
C GLU A 349 -11.81 15.56 -9.79
N ALA A 350 -12.63 15.75 -10.84
CA ALA A 350 -14.09 15.87 -10.56
C ALA A 350 -14.61 14.61 -9.87
N ILE A 351 -14.16 13.46 -10.34
CA ILE A 351 -14.65 12.18 -9.77
C ILE A 351 -14.19 12.07 -8.31
N ALA A 352 -12.96 12.40 -8.08
CA ALA A 352 -12.49 12.32 -6.69
C ALA A 352 -13.36 13.19 -5.77
N GLU A 353 -13.73 14.42 -6.24
CA GLU A 353 -14.52 15.32 -5.37
C GLU A 353 -15.96 14.84 -5.26
N TYR A 354 -16.50 14.27 -6.39
CA TYR A 354 -17.86 13.72 -6.25
C TYR A 354 -17.88 12.56 -5.25
N ASN A 355 -16.81 11.69 -5.30
CA ASN A 355 -16.76 10.59 -4.32
C ASN A 355 -16.60 11.13 -2.89
N ARG A 356 -15.79 12.10 -2.78
CA ARG A 356 -15.68 12.73 -1.44
C ARG A 356 -17.01 13.29 -0.98
N SER A 357 -17.75 13.95 -1.93
CA SER A 357 -19.10 14.44 -1.58
C SER A 357 -20.00 13.30 -1.11
N ILE A 358 -19.95 12.18 -1.82
CA ILE A 358 -20.79 11.02 -1.45
C ILE A 358 -20.40 10.52 -0.05
N CYS A 359 -19.14 10.51 0.23
CA CYS A 359 -18.64 9.98 1.54
C CYS A 359 -19.09 10.88 2.69
N TYR A 360 -19.34 12.22 2.44
CA TYR A 360 -19.73 13.14 3.52
C TYR A 360 -21.26 13.25 3.61
N ALA A 361 -21.92 12.74 2.67
CA ALA A 361 -23.37 13.01 2.57
C ALA A 361 -24.11 12.23 3.67
N VAL A 362 -25.13 12.86 4.24
CA VAL A 362 -26.01 12.22 5.25
C VAL A 362 -27.34 11.83 4.61
N THR A 363 -27.83 12.72 3.65
CA THR A 363 -29.18 12.43 3.12
C THR A 363 -29.07 11.66 1.80
N LYS A 364 -30.05 10.86 1.58
CA LYS A 364 -30.09 10.08 0.33
C LYS A 364 -30.12 10.99 -0.90
N GLU A 365 -30.76 12.09 -0.69
CA GLU A 365 -30.80 13.03 -1.83
C GLU A 365 -29.39 13.51 -2.21
N ASN A 366 -28.57 13.95 -1.24
CA ASN A 366 -27.21 14.42 -1.56
C ASN A 366 -26.35 13.30 -2.17
N ILE A 367 -26.57 12.11 -1.67
CA ILE A 367 -25.80 10.97 -2.24
C ILE A 367 -26.21 10.77 -3.70
N SER A 368 -27.49 10.82 -3.92
CA SER A 368 -27.98 10.53 -5.29
C SER A 368 -27.54 11.59 -6.29
N ILE A 369 -27.54 12.84 -5.89
CA ILE A 369 -27.13 13.90 -6.84
C ILE A 369 -25.63 13.77 -7.14
N ALA A 370 -24.83 13.56 -6.09
CA ALA A 370 -23.38 13.40 -6.33
C ALA A 370 -23.09 12.19 -7.22
N LEU A 371 -23.82 11.08 -7.00
CA LEU A 371 -23.64 9.92 -7.90
C LEU A 371 -24.00 10.27 -9.34
N GLY A 372 -25.11 11.06 -9.46
CA GLY A 372 -25.46 11.52 -10.83
C GLY A 372 -24.33 12.32 -11.46
N ASN A 373 -23.71 13.24 -10.70
CA ASN A 373 -22.60 14.05 -11.24
C ASN A 373 -21.39 13.17 -11.58
N ARG A 374 -21.09 12.29 -10.68
CA ARG A 374 -20.00 11.33 -10.96
C ARG A 374 -20.24 10.57 -12.27
N SER A 375 -21.49 10.09 -12.48
CA SER A 375 -21.79 9.35 -13.74
C SER A 375 -21.61 10.25 -14.96
N ALA A 376 -21.92 11.42 -14.80
CA ALA A 376 -21.74 12.35 -15.95
C ALA A 376 -20.26 12.47 -16.31
N ALA A 377 -19.40 12.60 -15.27
CA ALA A 377 -17.96 12.69 -15.56
C ALA A 377 -17.46 11.44 -16.29
N PHE A 378 -17.93 10.28 -15.91
CA PHE A 378 -17.47 9.05 -16.59
C PHE A 378 -18.05 8.98 -18.01
N TYR A 379 -19.26 9.41 -18.06
CA TYR A 379 -19.85 9.45 -19.41
C TYR A 379 -19.01 10.32 -20.35
N ARG A 380 -18.47 11.43 -19.89
CA ARG A 380 -17.67 12.33 -20.75
C ARG A 380 -16.31 11.71 -21.08
N MET A 381 -15.95 10.78 -20.19
CA MET A 381 -14.65 10.12 -20.45
C MET A 381 -14.85 8.88 -21.34
N LYS A 382 -16.18 8.65 -21.72
CA LYS A 382 -16.54 7.54 -22.63
C LYS A 382 -16.27 6.19 -21.94
N ILE A 383 -16.25 6.26 -20.65
CA ILE A 383 -16.17 5.00 -19.88
C ILE A 383 -17.59 4.52 -19.57
N VAL A 384 -17.91 3.21 -20.12
CA VAL A 384 -19.28 2.68 -20.04
C VAL A 384 -19.57 2.20 -18.62
N LEU A 385 -20.57 2.88 -17.95
CA LEU A 385 -20.93 2.41 -16.58
C LEU A 385 -22.37 1.89 -16.58
N ARG A 386 -22.65 0.82 -15.63
CA ARG A 386 -24.07 0.45 -15.41
C ARG A 386 -24.73 1.44 -14.44
N ALA A 387 -25.28 2.59 -14.81
CA ALA A 387 -25.93 3.68 -14.05
C ALA A 387 -27.21 3.18 -13.35
N SER A 388 -27.80 1.95 -13.62
CA SER A 388 -29.15 1.50 -13.19
C SER A 388 -29.07 0.94 -11.76
N ASP A 389 -27.83 0.61 -11.17
CA ASP A 389 -27.78 0.04 -9.79
C ASP A 389 -27.93 1.15 -8.75
N TRP A 390 -28.03 2.49 -9.15
CA TRP A 390 -27.95 3.58 -8.16
C TRP A 390 -29.32 4.21 -7.94
N HIS A 391 -30.31 3.99 -8.88
CA HIS A 391 -31.68 4.54 -8.93
C HIS A 391 -32.60 3.81 -7.95
N GLU A 392 -32.28 2.55 -7.68
CA GLU A 392 -33.34 1.79 -6.98
C GLU A 392 -33.09 1.80 -5.47
N ASN A 393 -31.84 2.48 -5.07
CA ASN A 393 -31.56 2.33 -3.62
C ASN A 393 -31.47 3.68 -2.94
N PHE A 394 -31.52 5.01 -3.79
CA PHE A 394 -31.20 6.20 -2.98
C PHE A 394 -32.12 7.36 -3.37
N GLY A 395 -33.35 7.09 -4.11
CA GLY A 395 -34.39 8.13 -4.26
C GLY A 395 -33.90 9.31 -5.10
N TYR A 396 -33.32 9.10 -6.39
CA TYR A 396 -32.85 10.16 -7.31
C TYR A 396 -34.00 11.11 -7.67
N PRO A 397 -33.67 12.52 -7.62
CA PRO A 397 -34.76 13.48 -7.85
C PRO A 397 -35.38 13.31 -9.25
N ASP A 398 -36.79 13.36 -9.26
CA ASP A 398 -37.54 13.11 -10.51
C ASP A 398 -37.13 14.10 -11.60
N ARG A 399 -36.67 15.26 -11.16
CA ARG A 399 -36.38 16.29 -12.19
C ARG A 399 -35.08 15.96 -12.94
N LEU A 400 -34.28 15.06 -12.44
CA LEU A 400 -32.98 14.80 -13.09
C LEU A 400 -32.96 13.38 -13.68
N LYS A 401 -34.03 12.72 -13.71
CA LYS A 401 -34.09 11.29 -14.10
C LYS A 401 -33.87 11.14 -15.61
N ASP A 402 -34.29 12.11 -16.31
CA ASP A 402 -34.19 11.96 -17.78
C ASP A 402 -32.72 11.96 -18.22
N LYS A 403 -31.92 12.82 -17.56
CA LYS A 403 -30.48 12.90 -17.95
C LYS A 403 -29.75 11.59 -17.65
N LEU A 404 -30.05 11.04 -16.61
CA LEU A 404 -29.41 9.76 -16.22
C LEU A 404 -29.84 8.62 -17.15
N ASP A 405 -31.18 8.51 -17.41
CA ASP A 405 -31.67 7.46 -18.33
C ASP A 405 -30.98 7.53 -19.68
N GLU A 406 -30.80 8.75 -20.12
CA GLU A 406 -30.11 8.89 -21.41
C GLU A 406 -28.68 8.34 -21.34
N ARG A 407 -27.97 8.65 -20.32
CA ARG A 407 -26.57 8.17 -20.21
C ARG A 407 -26.54 6.63 -20.09
N GLU A 408 -27.46 6.14 -19.32
CA GLU A 408 -27.54 4.67 -19.18
C GLU A 408 -27.79 3.98 -20.53
N ALA A 409 -28.70 4.45 -21.19
CA ALA A 409 -28.97 3.84 -22.51
C ALA A 409 -27.73 3.89 -23.40
N ALA A 410 -27.06 5.03 -23.36
CA ALA A 410 -25.84 5.16 -24.18
C ALA A 410 -24.76 4.16 -23.74
N CYS A 411 -24.65 4.03 -22.47
CA CYS A 411 -23.61 3.12 -21.97
C CYS A 411 -23.93 1.66 -22.34
N LYS A 412 -25.21 1.26 -22.22
CA LYS A 412 -25.61 -0.12 -22.61
C LYS A 412 -25.28 -0.40 -24.08
N ILE A 413 -25.52 0.57 -24.87
CA ILE A 413 -25.20 0.39 -26.30
C ILE A 413 -23.69 0.25 -26.49
N ALA A 414 -22.95 1.09 -25.81
CA ALA A 414 -21.47 1.04 -25.92
C ALA A 414 -20.93 -0.31 -25.42
N LEU A 415 -21.57 -0.87 -24.34
CA LEU A 415 -21.09 -2.14 -23.79
C LEU A 415 -21.36 -3.29 -24.77
N LYS A 416 -22.53 -3.21 -25.42
CA LYS A 416 -22.86 -4.25 -26.41
C LYS A 416 -21.89 -4.23 -27.59
N ASN A 417 -21.35 -3.04 -27.83
CA ASN A 417 -20.50 -2.94 -29.05
C ASN A 417 -19.02 -3.02 -28.68
N ALA A 418 -18.77 -3.26 -27.28
CA ALA A 418 -17.34 -3.22 -26.89
C ALA A 418 -16.67 -4.54 -27.28
N PRO A 419 -15.49 -4.43 -27.97
CA PRO A 419 -14.78 -5.65 -28.38
C PRO A 419 -14.36 -6.50 -27.16
N LYS A 420 -14.50 -7.83 -27.36
CA LYS A 420 -13.98 -8.76 -26.33
C LYS A 420 -12.47 -8.54 -26.11
N GLN A 421 -12.18 -8.13 -24.89
CA GLN A 421 -10.75 -7.79 -24.64
C GLN A 421 -10.06 -8.98 -23.97
N GLU A 422 -8.97 -9.40 -24.57
CA GLU A 422 -8.10 -10.42 -23.94
C GLU A 422 -7.63 -9.96 -22.55
N VAL A 423 -7.85 -10.89 -21.53
CA VAL A 423 -7.48 -10.56 -20.13
C VAL A 423 -6.19 -11.30 -19.77
N PHE A 424 -5.27 -10.56 -19.24
CA PHE A 424 -4.03 -11.19 -18.73
C PHE A 424 -4.25 -11.73 -17.31
N VAL A 425 -4.05 -13.03 -17.18
CA VAL A 425 -4.16 -13.64 -15.84
C VAL A 425 -2.76 -14.07 -15.40
N PRO A 426 -2.26 -13.36 -14.37
CA PRO A 426 -0.90 -13.70 -13.91
C PRO A 426 -0.82 -15.12 -13.34
N LYS A 427 0.35 -15.81 -13.81
CA LYS A 427 0.59 -17.17 -13.24
C LYS A 427 2.08 -17.33 -12.91
N ILE A 428 2.23 -18.17 -11.89
CA ILE A 428 3.64 -18.46 -11.56
C ILE A 428 4.28 -19.26 -12.70
N GLY A 429 5.43 -18.73 -13.11
CA GLY A 429 6.05 -19.28 -14.33
C GLY A 429 6.82 -20.57 -14.02
N MET A 430 6.67 -21.10 -12.80
CA MET A 430 7.32 -22.35 -12.37
C MET A 430 6.32 -23.19 -11.57
N PRO A 431 6.68 -24.53 -11.40
CA PRO A 431 5.76 -25.30 -10.53
C PRO A 431 5.61 -24.65 -9.15
N ALA A 432 4.35 -24.54 -8.75
CA ALA A 432 4.05 -23.86 -7.46
C ALA A 432 4.38 -24.79 -6.28
N ASN A 433 4.76 -24.16 -5.26
CA ASN A 433 4.97 -24.91 -4.00
C ASN A 433 3.65 -25.45 -3.47
N GLU A 434 3.67 -26.72 -2.99
CA GLU A 434 2.41 -27.39 -2.58
C GLU A 434 1.82 -26.72 -1.34
N MET A 435 2.68 -26.28 -0.40
CA MET A 435 2.16 -25.68 0.85
C MET A 435 2.04 -24.16 0.72
N ILE A 436 2.77 -23.60 -0.29
CA ILE A 436 2.72 -22.14 -0.48
C ILE A 436 2.38 -21.87 -1.96
N PRO A 437 1.15 -21.94 -2.34
CA PRO A 437 0.73 -21.98 -3.75
C PRO A 437 1.03 -20.65 -4.45
N PHE A 438 1.29 -19.63 -3.61
CA PHE A 438 1.57 -18.35 -4.31
C PHE A 438 3.06 -18.20 -4.58
N LEU A 439 3.89 -19.30 -4.31
CA LEU A 439 5.36 -19.20 -4.43
C LEU A 439 5.87 -20.35 -5.30
N ALA A 440 6.93 -20.01 -6.08
CA ALA A 440 7.53 -21.10 -6.89
C ALA A 440 8.18 -22.15 -5.97
N ASN A 441 8.08 -23.46 -6.41
CA ASN A 441 8.53 -24.58 -5.54
C ASN A 441 10.06 -24.61 -5.44
N CYS A 442 10.73 -24.04 -6.37
CA CYS A 442 12.20 -24.15 -6.38
C CYS A 442 12.82 -23.16 -5.39
N LEU A 443 12.07 -22.32 -4.73
CA LEU A 443 12.65 -21.34 -3.81
C LEU A 443 12.72 -21.93 -2.40
N LYS A 444 13.95 -21.63 -1.78
CA LYS A 444 14.15 -22.16 -0.42
C LYS A 444 14.73 -21.06 0.48
N LEU A 445 14.21 -21.11 1.71
CA LEU A 445 14.77 -20.17 2.70
C LEU A 445 15.98 -20.83 3.39
N ARG A 446 17.11 -20.10 3.37
CA ARG A 446 18.33 -20.60 4.03
C ARG A 446 18.86 -19.53 4.99
N GLU A 447 19.80 -19.99 5.83
CA GLU A 447 20.40 -19.02 6.78
C GLU A 447 21.90 -19.32 6.94
N ASN A 448 22.67 -18.21 6.85
CA ASN A 448 24.09 -18.38 7.19
C ASN A 448 24.62 -17.10 7.85
N GLU A 449 25.92 -17.09 8.28
CA GLU A 449 26.47 -15.97 9.09
C GLU A 449 26.61 -14.71 8.25
N TYR A 450 26.71 -14.94 7.00
CA TYR A 450 26.96 -13.76 6.14
C TYR A 450 25.64 -13.08 5.75
N PHE A 451 24.66 -13.79 5.36
CA PHE A 451 23.44 -13.18 4.76
C PHE A 451 22.30 -13.27 5.76
N GLY A 452 22.64 -13.88 6.92
CA GLY A 452 21.45 -14.20 7.73
C GLY A 452 20.42 -15.06 6.98
N ARG A 453 19.12 -14.70 7.13
CA ARG A 453 18.09 -15.42 6.33
C ARG A 453 18.10 -14.91 4.88
N HIS A 454 18.05 -15.89 3.97
CA HIS A 454 18.04 -15.47 2.56
C HIS A 454 17.38 -16.55 1.70
N VAL A 455 16.84 -16.02 0.64
CA VAL A 455 16.08 -16.95 -0.23
C VAL A 455 16.95 -17.28 -1.46
N VAL A 456 17.00 -18.67 -1.73
CA VAL A 456 17.79 -19.09 -2.91
C VAL A 456 16.92 -19.96 -3.82
N THR A 457 17.36 -20.13 -5.01
CA THR A 457 16.63 -21.02 -5.93
C THR A 457 17.45 -22.30 -6.16
N GLU A 458 16.81 -23.43 -6.35
CA GLU A 458 17.49 -24.71 -6.60
C GLU A 458 17.51 -25.02 -8.11
N GLU A 459 16.84 -24.18 -8.87
CA GLU A 459 16.84 -24.34 -10.34
C GLU A 459 17.17 -22.98 -11.00
N ASP A 460 17.59 -23.16 -12.30
CA ASP A 460 17.79 -21.91 -13.07
C ASP A 460 16.43 -21.22 -13.32
N ILE A 461 16.47 -19.90 -13.14
CA ILE A 461 15.24 -19.14 -13.44
C ILE A 461 15.55 -18.09 -14.52
N PRO A 462 14.82 -18.18 -15.57
CA PRO A 462 15.05 -17.18 -16.63
C PRO A 462 14.46 -15.80 -16.24
N ALA A 463 15.06 -14.73 -16.92
CA ALA A 463 14.46 -13.39 -16.73
C ALA A 463 13.02 -13.37 -17.26
N GLY A 464 12.15 -12.56 -16.56
CA GLY A 464 10.75 -12.37 -17.04
C GLY A 464 9.81 -13.40 -16.40
N THR A 465 10.28 -14.15 -15.42
CA THR A 465 9.47 -15.23 -14.82
C THR A 465 8.80 -14.69 -13.56
N ILE A 466 7.49 -14.93 -13.48
CA ILE A 466 6.81 -14.64 -12.19
C ILE A 466 7.08 -15.80 -11.21
N ILE A 467 7.77 -15.46 -10.06
CA ILE A 467 8.18 -16.58 -9.16
C ILE A 467 7.32 -16.53 -7.89
N ALA A 468 6.54 -15.44 -7.71
CA ALA A 468 5.59 -15.39 -6.59
C ALA A 468 4.44 -14.45 -6.92
N LEU A 469 3.21 -14.88 -6.54
CA LEU A 469 2.00 -14.03 -6.56
C LEU A 469 1.40 -13.97 -5.15
N GLU A 470 1.79 -12.90 -4.53
CA GLU A 470 1.47 -12.85 -3.09
C GLU A 470 0.47 -11.73 -2.80
N GLU A 471 -0.48 -12.07 -1.93
CA GLU A 471 -1.32 -11.01 -1.35
C GLU A 471 -0.69 -10.45 -0.07
N PRO A 472 -0.76 -9.09 -0.03
CA PRO A 472 -0.19 -8.53 1.21
C PRO A 472 -1.00 -8.96 2.44
N PHE A 473 -0.25 -9.33 3.41
CA PHE A 473 -1.06 -9.72 4.58
C PHE A 473 -1.56 -8.48 5.33
N CYS A 474 -0.85 -7.24 5.12
CA CYS A 474 -1.42 -5.97 5.60
C CYS A 474 -1.16 -4.87 4.55
N LYS A 475 -2.18 -4.12 4.27
CA LYS A 475 -2.02 -3.04 3.27
C LYS A 475 -2.90 -1.86 3.64
N MET A 476 -2.46 -0.72 3.09
CA MET A 476 -3.22 0.49 3.39
C MET A 476 -3.13 1.47 2.22
N LEU A 477 -4.28 2.09 2.06
CA LEU A 477 -4.32 3.12 1.00
C LEU A 477 -3.65 4.41 1.48
N LEU A 478 -2.92 4.98 0.50
CA LEU A 478 -2.36 6.30 0.86
C LEU A 478 -3.46 7.37 0.86
N TYR A 479 -3.20 8.38 1.66
CA TYR A 479 -4.20 9.46 1.83
C TYR A 479 -4.51 10.13 0.48
N SER A 480 -3.50 10.21 -0.42
CA SER A 480 -3.68 10.91 -1.72
C SER A 480 -4.60 10.11 -2.65
N GLU A 481 -4.81 8.88 -2.22
CA GLU A 481 -5.61 8.07 -3.17
C GLU A 481 -6.99 7.75 -2.56
N GLU A 482 -7.28 8.53 -1.43
CA GLU A 482 -8.64 8.31 -0.86
C GLU A 482 -9.72 8.77 -1.84
N TYR A 483 -10.75 8.04 -1.93
CA TYR A 483 -11.94 8.38 -2.74
C TYR A 483 -11.73 7.95 -4.19
N LEU A 484 -10.64 7.41 -4.49
CA LEU A 484 -10.42 6.93 -5.87
C LEU A 484 -10.20 5.42 -5.87
N ARG A 485 -9.92 4.90 -4.66
CA ARG A 485 -9.67 3.45 -4.62
C ARG A 485 -10.35 2.84 -3.40
N CYS A 486 -10.54 1.56 -3.62
CA CYS A 486 -11.17 0.83 -2.50
C CYS A 486 -10.21 0.76 -1.30
N THR A 487 -10.76 0.90 -0.07
CA THR A 487 -9.95 0.95 1.16
C THR A 487 -9.45 -0.45 1.51
N VAL A 488 -10.15 -1.49 0.95
CA VAL A 488 -9.80 -2.86 1.37
C VAL A 488 -8.91 -3.52 0.30
N CYS A 489 -9.40 -3.44 -0.96
CA CYS A 489 -8.63 -4.23 -1.95
C CYS A 489 -7.70 -3.30 -2.76
N LEU A 490 -7.89 -1.94 -2.63
CA LEU A 490 -7.07 -0.88 -3.27
C LEU A 490 -7.33 -0.83 -4.78
N ALA A 491 -8.45 -1.60 -5.16
CA ALA A 491 -8.75 -1.56 -6.62
C ALA A 491 -9.12 -0.13 -7.05
N ASP A 492 -8.62 0.22 -8.21
CA ASP A 492 -8.89 1.55 -8.83
C ASP A 492 -10.21 1.54 -9.59
N LEU A 493 -11.32 1.46 -8.78
CA LEU A 493 -12.68 1.43 -9.39
C LEU A 493 -13.51 2.57 -8.79
N PRO A 494 -13.12 3.78 -9.13
CA PRO A 494 -13.74 4.93 -8.45
C PRO A 494 -15.24 5.04 -8.77
N HIS A 495 -15.67 4.36 -9.83
CA HIS A 495 -17.10 4.49 -10.21
C HIS A 495 -17.97 3.55 -9.38
N LEU A 496 -17.31 2.63 -8.65
CA LEU A 496 -18.12 1.64 -7.90
C LEU A 496 -17.98 1.88 -6.40
N LEU A 497 -17.34 2.91 -6.05
CA LEU A 497 -17.01 3.03 -4.62
C LEU A 497 -18.27 3.39 -3.82
N LEU A 498 -18.40 2.62 -2.76
CA LEU A 498 -19.49 2.84 -1.79
C LEU A 498 -18.88 3.43 -0.50
N PRO A 499 -19.56 4.52 0.04
CA PRO A 499 -19.00 5.16 1.25
C PRO A 499 -19.30 4.35 2.51
N CYS A 500 -18.43 4.48 3.50
CA CYS A 500 -18.75 3.94 4.85
C CYS A 500 -19.98 4.67 5.40
N ASP A 501 -20.61 3.98 6.33
CA ASP A 501 -21.89 4.54 6.80
C ASP A 501 -21.61 5.58 7.90
N THR A 502 -20.41 5.52 8.46
CA THR A 502 -20.28 6.38 9.67
C THR A 502 -19.12 7.37 9.47
N CYS A 503 -18.04 6.97 8.82
CA CYS A 503 -16.89 7.91 8.78
C CYS A 503 -16.84 8.62 7.43
N THR A 504 -15.92 9.55 7.32
CA THR A 504 -15.85 10.37 6.09
C THR A 504 -14.61 10.01 5.27
N GLN A 505 -13.96 8.79 5.67
CA GLN A 505 -12.64 8.56 5.02
C GLN A 505 -12.69 7.32 4.11
N ALA A 506 -13.47 6.33 4.45
CA ALA A 506 -13.30 4.98 3.77
C ALA A 506 -14.41 4.78 2.74
N MET A 507 -14.00 4.33 1.52
CA MET A 507 -14.96 3.88 0.50
C MET A 507 -14.61 2.50 0.00
N PHE A 508 -15.66 1.76 -0.56
CA PHE A 508 -15.44 0.35 -0.92
C PHE A 508 -16.01 0.07 -2.31
N CYS A 509 -15.31 -0.86 -2.99
CA CYS A 509 -15.72 -1.09 -4.40
C CYS A 509 -16.90 -2.05 -4.46
N SER A 510 -17.24 -2.76 -3.29
CA SER A 510 -18.40 -3.70 -3.28
C SER A 510 -18.92 -3.86 -1.85
N GLU A 511 -20.12 -4.42 -1.77
CA GLU A 511 -20.66 -4.71 -0.41
C GLU A 511 -19.78 -5.75 0.31
N GLU A 512 -19.21 -6.59 -0.47
CA GLU A 512 -18.28 -7.57 0.14
C GLU A 512 -17.08 -6.88 0.81
N CYS A 513 -16.45 -5.88 0.03
CA CYS A 513 -15.29 -5.19 0.63
C CYS A 513 -15.75 -4.35 1.85
N LYS A 514 -16.91 -3.80 1.73
CA LYS A 514 -17.41 -3.03 2.87
C LYS A 514 -17.66 -3.92 4.09
N GLU A 515 -18.23 -5.13 3.91
CA GLU A 515 -18.48 -6.03 5.04
C GLU A 515 -17.19 -6.56 5.63
N LYS A 516 -16.26 -6.88 4.69
CA LYS A 516 -14.95 -7.32 5.20
C LYS A 516 -14.29 -6.26 6.08
N ALA A 517 -14.40 -4.97 5.64
CA ALA A 517 -13.76 -3.89 6.44
C ALA A 517 -14.51 -3.68 7.76
N SER A 518 -15.83 -3.91 7.79
CA SER A 518 -16.65 -3.57 8.98
C SER A 518 -16.43 -4.59 10.10
N VAL A 519 -16.10 -5.83 9.74
CA VAL A 519 -15.92 -6.83 10.82
C VAL A 519 -14.42 -7.00 11.07
N GLY A 520 -13.59 -6.20 10.29
CA GLY A 520 -12.13 -6.34 10.43
C GLY A 520 -11.53 -5.04 11.01
N PHE A 521 -10.45 -4.55 10.33
CA PHE A 521 -9.63 -3.45 10.90
C PHE A 521 -10.44 -2.16 10.96
N HIS A 522 -11.37 -1.98 10.00
CA HIS A 522 -12.06 -0.67 9.95
C HIS A 522 -13.02 -0.51 11.13
N ALA A 523 -13.55 -1.64 11.71
CA ALA A 523 -14.42 -1.49 12.90
C ALA A 523 -13.70 -0.72 14.02
N ILE A 524 -12.39 -0.94 14.08
CA ILE A 524 -11.61 -0.27 15.14
C ILE A 524 -11.11 1.08 14.62
N GLU A 525 -10.77 1.20 13.34
CA GLU A 525 -10.17 2.45 12.81
C GLU A 525 -11.24 3.49 12.52
N CYS A 526 -12.49 3.03 12.36
CA CYS A 526 -13.53 3.91 11.80
C CYS A 526 -13.69 5.17 12.66
N PRO A 527 -13.74 5.08 14.01
CA PRO A 527 -14.00 6.30 14.81
C PRO A 527 -12.75 7.20 14.89
N ILE A 528 -11.61 6.64 14.43
CA ILE A 528 -10.42 7.49 14.67
C ILE A 528 -9.74 7.81 13.33
N THR A 529 -10.22 7.30 12.25
CA THR A 529 -9.46 7.30 10.99
C THR A 529 -9.29 8.75 10.49
N SER A 530 -10.32 9.63 10.67
CA SER A 530 -10.15 11.01 10.16
C SER A 530 -9.03 11.72 10.91
N ALA A 531 -9.05 11.53 12.17
CA ALA A 531 -7.97 12.19 12.95
C ALA A 531 -6.61 11.55 12.64
N MET A 532 -6.63 10.24 12.52
CA MET A 532 -5.37 9.55 12.25
C MET A 532 -4.72 10.05 10.95
N THR A 533 -5.53 10.31 9.95
CA THR A 533 -4.94 10.74 8.66
C THR A 533 -4.38 12.15 8.77
N LYS A 534 -4.90 12.95 9.69
CA LYS A 534 -4.44 14.35 9.80
C LYS A 534 -3.24 14.47 10.75
N ILE A 535 -3.15 13.49 11.66
CA ILE A 535 -2.13 13.69 12.71
C ILE A 535 -0.89 12.87 12.34
N PHE A 536 -1.18 11.70 11.66
CA PHE A 536 -0.02 10.81 11.48
C PHE A 536 0.25 10.57 10.00
N ASP A 537 1.56 10.24 9.71
CA ASP A 537 1.87 9.88 8.31
C ASP A 537 1.49 8.42 8.03
N ASP A 538 1.62 7.96 6.79
CA ASP A 538 1.10 6.66 6.32
C ASP A 538 1.83 5.50 7.01
N ASN A 539 3.15 5.67 7.41
CA ASN A 539 3.85 4.54 8.08
C ASN A 539 3.29 4.28 9.49
N VAL A 540 3.03 5.39 10.18
CA VAL A 540 2.46 5.20 11.52
C VAL A 540 1.06 4.58 11.42
N ARG A 541 0.32 5.00 10.44
CA ARG A 541 -1.03 4.42 10.27
C ARG A 541 -0.96 2.94 9.89
N LEU A 542 0.00 2.62 8.98
CA LEU A 542 0.14 1.19 8.61
C LEU A 542 0.60 0.38 9.82
N SER A 543 1.48 1.00 10.70
CA SER A 543 1.92 0.25 11.91
C SER A 543 0.73 -0.05 12.81
N LEU A 544 -0.12 0.97 12.95
CA LEU A 544 -1.32 0.73 13.78
C LEU A 544 -2.21 -0.36 13.15
N ARG A 545 -2.45 -0.24 11.80
CA ARG A 545 -3.29 -1.27 11.16
C ARG A 545 -2.69 -2.67 11.34
N MET A 546 -1.38 -2.75 11.23
CA MET A 546 -0.75 -4.08 11.41
C MET A 546 -1.02 -4.60 12.81
N VAL A 547 -0.91 -3.73 13.80
CA VAL A 547 -1.13 -4.17 15.20
C VAL A 547 -2.61 -4.54 15.39
N LEU A 548 -3.47 -3.78 14.82
CA LEU A 548 -4.91 -4.09 14.97
C LEU A 548 -5.27 -5.44 14.32
N CYS A 549 -4.68 -5.66 13.13
CA CYS A 549 -4.97 -6.95 12.48
C CYS A 549 -4.46 -8.11 13.35
N ALA A 550 -3.33 -7.88 14.03
CA ALA A 550 -2.83 -8.95 14.94
C ALA A 550 -3.78 -9.14 16.12
N PHE A 551 -4.27 -8.10 16.66
CA PHE A 551 -5.17 -8.23 17.82
C PHE A 551 -6.51 -8.83 17.40
N LEU A 552 -6.95 -8.49 16.21
CA LEU A 552 -8.27 -9.00 15.77
C LEU A 552 -8.21 -10.50 15.50
N ALA A 553 -6.94 -11.00 15.43
CA ALA A 553 -6.83 -12.46 15.21
C ALA A 553 -7.11 -13.23 16.51
N PHE A 554 -7.17 -12.44 17.62
CA PHE A 554 -7.45 -13.09 18.92
C PHE A 554 -8.71 -12.49 19.54
N PRO A 555 -9.38 -13.28 20.35
CA PRO A 555 -10.63 -12.81 20.95
C PRO A 555 -10.36 -11.70 22.01
N ASP A 556 -9.12 -11.87 22.74
CA ASP A 556 -8.82 -10.83 23.75
C ASP A 556 -7.30 -10.76 23.97
N ALA A 557 -6.86 -9.76 24.77
CA ALA A 557 -5.43 -9.47 24.93
C ALA A 557 -4.73 -10.58 25.72
N GLU A 558 -5.45 -11.29 26.64
CA GLU A 558 -4.80 -12.34 27.46
C GLU A 558 -4.43 -13.55 26.59
N THR A 559 -5.41 -13.87 25.76
CA THR A 559 -5.12 -15.00 24.86
C THR A 559 -3.96 -14.65 23.91
N MET A 560 -3.95 -13.49 23.50
CA MET A 560 -2.82 -13.09 22.62
C MET A 560 -1.49 -13.15 23.39
N ALA A 561 -1.44 -12.58 24.58
CA ALA A 561 -0.18 -12.56 25.35
C ALA A 561 0.33 -13.99 25.58
N SER A 562 -0.61 -14.90 25.92
CA SER A 562 -0.20 -16.31 26.11
C SER A 562 0.35 -16.92 24.83
N ALA A 563 -0.33 -16.56 23.73
CA ALA A 563 0.10 -17.11 22.43
C ALA A 563 1.49 -16.57 22.03
N LEU A 564 1.78 -15.31 22.34
CA LEU A 564 3.07 -14.70 21.93
C LEU A 564 4.23 -15.39 22.64
N GLU A 565 4.01 -15.94 23.84
CA GLU A 565 5.09 -16.69 24.52
C GLU A 565 5.44 -17.99 23.78
N THR A 566 4.39 -18.56 23.22
CA THR A 566 4.60 -19.81 22.48
C THR A 566 5.23 -19.53 21.11
N ILE A 567 4.81 -18.48 20.48
CA ILE A 567 5.29 -18.12 19.13
C ILE A 567 6.81 -17.84 19.20
N ASN A 568 7.29 -17.22 20.18
CA ASN A 568 8.73 -16.88 20.29
C ASN A 568 9.58 -18.14 20.43
N ARG A 569 8.98 -19.25 20.70
CA ARG A 569 9.76 -20.49 20.93
C ARG A 569 9.80 -21.35 19.66
N GLU A 570 8.83 -21.26 18.63
CA GLU A 570 8.59 -22.22 17.52
C GLU A 570 9.23 -21.74 16.22
N LYS A 571 10.26 -20.77 16.22
CA LYS A 571 11.01 -20.19 15.07
C LYS A 571 10.31 -20.48 13.74
N LYS A 572 8.91 -20.58 13.61
CA LYS A 572 8.22 -20.76 12.32
C LYS A 572 8.23 -19.46 11.50
N ASN A 573 8.23 -19.59 10.08
CA ASN A 573 8.17 -18.42 9.16
C ASN A 573 7.29 -18.73 7.96
N ALA A 574 7.35 -17.69 7.07
CA ALA A 574 6.40 -17.80 5.93
C ALA A 574 6.62 -19.10 5.15
N PHE A 575 7.83 -19.73 5.22
CA PHE A 575 8.09 -20.96 4.44
C PHE A 575 7.66 -22.20 5.24
N SER A 576 7.29 -22.01 6.50
CA SER A 576 6.93 -23.19 7.31
C SER A 576 5.42 -23.34 7.42
N PHE A 577 4.65 -22.32 6.93
CA PHE A 577 3.18 -22.40 7.11
C PHE A 577 2.54 -23.12 5.93
N ASP A 578 1.32 -23.75 6.30
CA ASP A 578 0.48 -24.25 5.19
C ASP A 578 -0.49 -23.16 4.73
N TRP A 579 -0.18 -22.58 3.52
CA TRP A 579 -0.94 -21.39 3.03
C TRP A 579 -2.17 -21.83 2.22
N ARG A 580 -2.53 -23.16 2.28
CA ARG A 580 -3.75 -23.62 1.59
C ARG A 580 -4.97 -23.40 2.48
N GLN A 581 -4.60 -23.21 3.74
CA GLN A 581 -5.72 -22.99 4.67
C GLN A 581 -5.55 -21.62 5.37
N GLU A 582 -6.67 -21.26 5.97
CA GLU A 582 -6.53 -20.01 6.76
C GLU A 582 -5.55 -20.18 7.91
N LEU A 583 -4.66 -19.21 8.02
CA LEU A 583 -3.64 -19.33 9.08
C LEU A 583 -4.29 -19.13 10.46
N SER A 584 -3.79 -19.93 11.44
CA SER A 584 -4.26 -19.74 12.82
C SER A 584 -3.93 -18.34 13.35
N PRO A 585 -4.65 -17.84 14.29
CA PRO A 585 -4.33 -16.54 14.88
C PRO A 585 -2.84 -16.44 15.28
N GLU A 586 -2.27 -17.51 15.78
CA GLU A 586 -0.83 -17.47 16.17
C GLU A 586 0.07 -17.30 14.93
N GLU A 587 -0.30 -18.09 13.89
CA GLU A 587 0.49 -17.97 12.64
C GLU A 587 0.34 -16.57 12.02
N LEU A 588 -0.90 -15.99 12.08
CA LEU A 588 -1.13 -14.64 11.53
C LEU A 588 -0.39 -13.59 12.37
N SER A 589 -0.48 -13.81 13.72
CA SER A 589 0.19 -12.83 14.62
C SER A 589 1.71 -12.89 14.43
N ARG A 590 2.24 -14.03 14.15
CA ARG A 590 3.70 -14.11 13.88
C ARG A 590 4.09 -13.30 12.64
N GLN A 591 3.22 -13.36 11.74
CA GLN A 591 3.58 -12.54 10.54
C GLN A 591 3.68 -11.05 10.91
N PHE A 592 3.01 -10.73 12.08
CA PHE A 592 2.87 -9.29 12.43
C PHE A 592 3.93 -8.89 13.46
N THR A 593 4.56 -9.95 14.18
CA THR A 593 5.28 -9.54 15.41
C THR A 593 6.73 -10.03 15.31
N HIS A 594 7.18 -10.83 14.21
CA HIS A 594 8.57 -11.32 14.30
C HIS A 594 9.27 -11.10 12.95
N TRP A 595 9.66 -9.84 12.75
CA TRP A 595 10.43 -9.52 11.51
C TRP A 595 11.82 -9.03 11.89
N SER A 596 12.52 -9.81 12.66
CA SER A 596 13.89 -9.31 12.94
C SER A 596 14.92 -10.31 12.38
#